data_AF-A0A356UBD6-F1
#
_entry.id   AF-A0A356UBD6-F1
#
_cell.length_a   1.000
_cell.length_b   1.000
_cell.length_c   1.000
_cell.angle_alpha   90.00
_cell.angle_beta   90.00
_cell.angle_gamma   90.00
#
_symmetry.space_group_name_H-M   'P 1'
#
loop_
_entity.id
_entity.type
_entity.pdbx_description
1 polymer ?
#
loop_
_entity_poly.entity_id
_entity_poly.type
_entity_poly.pdbx_seq_one_letter_code
_entity_poly.pdbx_strand_id
1 'polypeptide(L)' 'EQVMRVAGDLAGFSMGEADVLRRAMGKKKPEELAAQRDKFIEGAARCSNIDEKTATRLFDI' A
#
# COMPACT_ATOMS: atom_id res chain seq x y z
N GLU A 1 -4.23 -12.15 -3.80
CA GLU A 1 -3.21 -11.79 -4.81
C GLU A 1 -3.39 -10.41 -5.46
N GLN A 2 -4.61 -9.87 -5.56
CA GLN A 2 -4.81 -8.55 -6.17
C GLN A 2 -4.14 -7.40 -5.39
N VAL A 3 -4.18 -7.43 -4.05
CA VAL A 3 -3.52 -6.44 -3.19
C VAL A 3 -2.03 -6.28 -3.50
N MET A 4 -1.33 -7.39 -3.79
CA MET A 4 0.10 -7.34 -4.08
C MET A 4 0.39 -6.65 -5.41
N ARG A 5 -0.42 -6.94 -6.44
CA ARG A 5 -0.33 -6.28 -7.75
C ARG A 5 -0.62 -4.79 -7.63
N VAL A 6 -1.67 -4.42 -6.93
CA VAL A 6 -2.05 -3.01 -6.70
C VAL A 6 -0.94 -2.25 -5.98
N ALA A 7 -0.35 -2.83 -4.94
CA ALA A 7 0.78 -2.22 -4.23
C ALA A 7 2.02 -2.05 -5.12
N GLY A 8 2.29 -3.02 -6.00
CA GLY A 8 3.38 -2.93 -6.97
C GLY A 8 3.15 -1.88 -8.06
N ASP A 9 2.00 -1.94 -8.74
CA ASP A 9 1.66 -1.03 -9.84
C ASP A 9 1.49 0.41 -9.35
N LEU A 10 0.76 0.61 -8.25
CA LEU A 10 0.44 1.95 -7.78
C LEU A 10 1.57 2.57 -6.99
N ALA A 11 2.09 1.83 -6.01
CA ALA A 11 3.04 2.35 -5.03
C ALA A 11 4.49 1.89 -5.23
N GLY A 12 4.77 1.11 -6.29
CA GLY A 12 6.12 0.62 -6.57
C GLY A 12 6.62 -0.43 -5.58
N PHE A 13 5.73 -1.09 -4.83
CA PHE A 13 6.15 -2.09 -3.85
C PHE A 13 6.81 -3.29 -4.53
N SER A 14 7.91 -3.74 -3.95
CA SER A 14 8.51 -5.03 -4.32
C SER A 14 7.58 -6.19 -3.94
N MET A 15 7.72 -7.35 -4.58
CA MET A 15 6.95 -8.57 -4.23
C MET A 15 7.03 -8.92 -2.74
N GLY A 16 8.18 -8.68 -2.09
CA GLY A 16 8.35 -8.87 -0.65
C GLY A 16 7.59 -7.84 0.21
N GLU A 17 7.60 -6.57 -0.17
CA GLU A 17 6.89 -5.49 0.53
C GLU A 17 5.38 -5.66 0.40
N ALA A 18 4.93 -6.01 -0.80
CA ALA A 18 3.56 -6.33 -1.11
C ALA A 18 3.03 -7.51 -0.27
N ASP A 19 3.88 -8.51 0.01
CA ASP A 19 3.55 -9.62 0.90
C ASP A 19 3.48 -9.21 2.37
N VAL A 20 4.37 -8.32 2.82
CA VAL A 20 4.30 -7.73 4.17
C VAL A 20 2.99 -6.97 4.35
N LEU A 21 2.60 -6.14 3.37
CA LEU A 21 1.32 -5.43 3.38
C LEU A 21 0.14 -6.39 3.46
N ARG A 22 0.12 -7.46 2.65
CA ARG A 22 -0.92 -8.49 2.67
C ARG A 22 -1.03 -9.15 4.05
N ARG A 23 0.10 -9.46 4.69
CA ARG A 23 0.15 -10.06 6.03
C ARG A 23 -0.33 -9.09 7.11
N ALA A 24 0.05 -7.81 7.02
CA ALA A 24 -0.39 -6.76 7.94
C ALA A 24 -1.90 -6.53 7.88
N MET A 25 -2.48 -6.48 6.67
CA MET A 25 -3.94 -6.42 6.47
C MET A 25 -4.65 -7.64 7.08
N GLY A 26 -4.11 -8.85 6.87
CA GLY A 26 -4.70 -10.07 7.43
C GLY A 26 -4.67 -10.14 8.97
N LYS A 27 -3.61 -9.61 9.59
CA LYS A 27 -3.46 -9.56 11.06
C LYS A 27 -4.15 -8.36 11.72
N LYS A 28 -4.61 -7.39 10.93
CA LYS A 28 -5.25 -6.14 11.38
C LYS A 28 -4.48 -5.41 12.50
N LYS A 29 -3.14 -5.38 12.39
CA LYS A 29 -2.30 -4.64 13.35
C LYS A 29 -2.27 -3.16 12.96
N PRO A 30 -2.85 -2.26 13.77
CA PRO A 30 -3.01 -0.86 13.38
C PRO A 30 -1.67 -0.14 13.17
N GLU A 31 -0.67 -0.43 13.99
CA GLU A 31 0.67 0.18 13.89
C GLU A 31 1.39 -0.21 12.59
N GLU A 32 1.34 -1.50 12.22
CA GLU A 32 1.93 -1.98 10.97
C GLU A 32 1.17 -1.47 9.75
N LEU A 33 -0.16 -1.43 9.81
CA LEU A 33 -0.99 -0.87 8.74
C LEU A 33 -0.72 0.61 8.53
N ALA A 34 -0.57 1.39 9.60
CA ALA A 34 -0.22 2.80 9.50
C ALA A 34 1.14 3.00 8.82
N ALA A 35 2.15 2.22 9.20
CA ALA A 35 3.47 2.28 8.57
C ALA A 35 3.44 1.89 7.08
N GLN A 36 2.66 0.86 6.71
CA GLN A 36 2.53 0.47 5.30
C GLN A 36 1.66 1.44 4.49
N ARG A 37 0.69 2.10 5.13
CA ARG A 37 -0.15 3.12 4.50
C ARG A 37 0.67 4.32 4.09
N ASP A 38 1.54 4.82 4.96
CA ASP A 38 2.42 5.96 4.66
C ASP A 38 3.33 5.66 3.46
N LYS A 39 3.95 4.47 3.46
CA LYS A 39 4.74 3.97 2.32
C LYS A 39 3.93 3.84 1.04
N PHE A 40 2.70 3.33 1.12
CA PHE A 40 1.83 3.18 -0.03
C PHE A 40 1.46 4.54 -0.62
N ILE A 41 1.15 5.53 0.22
CA ILE A 41 0.82 6.89 -0.21
C ILE A 41 2.03 7.56 -0.86
N GLU A 42 3.20 7.51 -0.21
CA GLU A 42 4.42 8.10 -0.76
C GLU A 42 4.79 7.42 -2.09
N GLY A 43 4.74 6.09 -2.14
CA GLY A 43 4.96 5.32 -3.36
C GLY A 43 3.96 5.68 -4.45
N ALA A 44 2.68 5.81 -4.13
CA ALA A 44 1.63 6.14 -5.09
C ALA A 44 1.78 7.55 -5.67
N ALA A 45 2.21 8.50 -4.83
CA ALA A 45 2.55 9.85 -5.28
C ALA A 45 3.78 9.85 -6.20
N ARG A 46 4.81 9.06 -5.89
CA ARG A 46 6.06 9.00 -6.68
C ARG A 46 5.93 8.20 -7.98
N CYS A 47 5.28 7.05 -7.95
CA CYS A 47 5.21 6.11 -9.08
C CYS A 47 4.03 6.40 -10.01
N SER A 48 2.87 6.72 -9.46
CA SER A 48 1.63 6.88 -10.22
C SER A 48 1.09 8.32 -10.22
N ASN A 49 1.79 9.27 -9.58
CA ASN A 49 1.36 10.67 -9.42
C ASN A 49 -0.07 10.78 -8.85
N ILE A 50 -0.42 9.87 -7.94
CA ILE A 50 -1.72 9.81 -7.28
C ILE A 50 -1.68 10.69 -6.04
N ASP A 51 -2.67 11.58 -5.91
CA ASP A 51 -2.84 12.42 -4.72
C ASP A 51 -3.07 11.58 -3.45
N GLU A 52 -2.56 12.05 -2.32
CA GLU A 52 -2.67 11.38 -1.01
C GLU A 52 -4.10 10.96 -0.67
N LYS A 53 -5.10 11.78 -1.00
CA LYS A 53 -6.51 11.46 -0.72
C LYS A 53 -6.98 10.25 -1.53
N THR A 54 -6.59 10.19 -2.79
CA THR A 54 -6.93 9.08 -3.68
C THR A 54 -6.15 7.82 -3.28
N ALA A 55 -4.87 7.94 -2.95
CA ALA A 55 -4.05 6.82 -2.47
C ALA A 55 -4.58 6.25 -1.14
N THR A 56 -4.95 7.12 -0.20
CA THR A 56 -5.61 6.72 1.05
C THR A 56 -6.89 5.93 0.78
N ARG A 57 -7.73 6.41 -0.14
CA ARG A 57 -8.98 5.73 -0.49
C ARG A 57 -8.73 4.39 -1.17
N LEU A 58 -7.72 4.29 -2.02
CA LEU A 58 -7.32 3.03 -2.67
C LEU A 58 -6.78 1.99 -1.70
N PHE A 59 -6.16 2.43 -0.59
CA PHE A 59 -5.65 1.55 0.45
C PHE A 59 -6.76 0.94 1.33
N ASP A 60 -7.89 1.63 1.48
CA ASP A 60 -9.02 1.25 2.36
C ASP A 60 -10.08 0.40 1.64
N ILE A 61 -10.03 0.29 0.31
CA ILE A 61 -10.94 -0.51 -0.54
C ILE A 61 -10.60 -2.01 -0.47
#